data_AF-A0A1F3BUP4-F1
#
_entry.id   AF-A0A1F3BUP4-F1
#
_cell.length_a   1.000
_cell.length_b   1.000
_cell.length_c   1.000
_cell.angle_alpha   90.00
_cell.angle_beta   90.00
_cell.angle_gamma   90.00
#
_symmetry.space_group_name_H-M   'P 1'
#
loop_
_entity.id
_entity.type
_entity.pdbx_description
1 polymer ?
#
loop_
_entity_poly.entity_id
_entity_poly.type
_entity_poly.pdbx_seq_one_letter_code
_entity_poly.pdbx_strand_id
1 'polypeptide(L)' 'MINYSNKYAQQIFLLLVPLFGDSMARSVLKFQSYKLGKNEESLSENDLKKLADEINIGLIPFLGSDGAGIISRKIINIK' A
#
# COMPACT_ATOMS: atom_id res chain seq x y z
N MET A 1 14.89 -8.57 -4.79
CA MET A 1 13.87 -8.50 -3.73
C MET A 1 13.97 -7.12 -3.10
N ILE A 2 12.91 -6.32 -3.17
CA ILE A 2 12.88 -4.96 -2.61
C ILE A 2 12.62 -5.07 -1.11
N ASN A 3 13.35 -4.28 -0.31
CA ASN A 3 13.17 -4.22 1.14
C ASN A 3 13.18 -2.76 1.57
N TYR A 4 12.17 -2.36 2.33
CA TYR A 4 12.04 -1.03 2.93
C TYR A 4 12.50 -1.08 4.39
N SER A 5 13.16 -0.03 4.84
CA SER A 5 13.57 0.05 6.25
C SER A 5 12.38 0.37 7.15
N ASN A 6 11.42 1.13 6.62
CA ASN A 6 10.16 1.44 7.27
C ASN A 6 9.22 0.23 7.30
N LYS A 7 8.79 -0.15 8.51
CA LYS A 7 7.93 -1.32 8.72
C LYS A 7 6.58 -1.21 7.99
N TYR A 8 6.01 -0.02 7.89
CA TYR A 8 4.71 0.20 7.25
C TYR A 8 4.83 0.02 5.75
N ALA A 9 5.84 0.65 5.14
CA ALA A 9 6.13 0.45 3.72
C ALA A 9 6.40 -1.03 3.40
N GLN A 10 7.22 -1.70 4.23
CA GLN A 10 7.55 -3.10 4.00
C GLN A 10 6.30 -3.99 4.06
N GLN A 11 5.43 -3.80 5.05
CA GLN A 11 4.22 -4.60 5.18
C GLN A 11 3.21 -4.32 4.05
N ILE A 12 3.03 -3.05 3.66
CA ILE A 12 2.15 -2.70 2.53
C ILE A 12 2.70 -3.30 1.24
N PHE A 13 4.01 -3.21 1.01
CA PHE A 13 4.67 -3.81 -0.15
C PHE A 13 4.41 -5.32 -0.22
N LEU A 14 4.59 -6.04 0.88
CA LEU A 14 4.32 -7.48 0.95
C LEU A 14 2.84 -7.84 0.72
N LEU A 15 1.90 -6.96 1.05
CA LEU A 15 0.48 -7.16 0.73
C LEU A 15 0.19 -6.96 -0.77
N LEU A 16 0.94 -6.07 -1.44
CA LEU A 16 0.76 -5.74 -2.85
C LEU A 16 1.49 -6.69 -3.79
N VAL A 17 2.63 -7.26 -3.38
CA VAL A 17 3.45 -8.15 -4.22
C VAL A 17 2.67 -9.33 -4.81
N PRO A 18 1.83 -10.08 -4.06
CA PRO A 18 1.06 -11.19 -4.62
C PRO A 18 0.03 -10.76 -5.68
N LEU A 19 -0.33 -9.48 -5.71
CA LEU A 19 -1.37 -8.95 -6.61
C LEU A 19 -0.77 -8.41 -7.91
N PHE A 20 0.43 -7.83 -7.85
CA PHE A 20 1.02 -7.11 -8.99
C PHE A 20 2.47 -7.46 -9.32
N GLY A 21 3.12 -8.27 -8.49
CA GLY A 21 4.57 -8.49 -8.53
C GLY A 21 5.38 -7.29 -8.00
N ASP A 22 6.67 -7.48 -7.78
CA ASP A 22 7.57 -6.51 -7.14
C ASP A 22 7.57 -5.12 -7.80
N SER A 23 7.64 -5.05 -9.13
CA SER A 23 7.82 -3.78 -9.84
C SER A 23 6.60 -2.86 -9.72
N MET A 24 5.41 -3.42 -9.92
CA MET A 24 4.16 -2.68 -9.76
C MET A 24 3.88 -2.38 -8.29
N ALA A 25 4.08 -3.34 -7.38
CA ALA A 25 3.87 -3.11 -5.95
C ALA A 25 4.72 -1.94 -5.43
N ARG A 26 5.99 -1.88 -5.86
CA ARG A 26 6.89 -0.75 -5.57
C ARG A 26 6.34 0.57 -6.14
N SER A 27 5.93 0.56 -7.40
CA SER A 27 5.46 1.76 -8.09
C SER A 27 4.18 2.31 -7.47
N VAL A 28 3.24 1.43 -7.09
CA VAL A 28 2.01 1.80 -6.39
C VAL A 28 2.34 2.41 -5.04
N LEU A 29 3.15 1.74 -4.21
CA LEU A 29 3.50 2.27 -2.89
C LEU A 29 4.21 3.62 -2.98
N LYS A 30 5.16 3.76 -3.91
CA LYS A 30 5.87 5.01 -4.18
C LYS A 30 4.91 6.14 -4.58
N PHE A 31 4.03 5.86 -5.54
CA PHE A 31 3.09 6.85 -6.05
C PHE A 31 2.07 7.31 -5.00
N GLN A 32 1.52 6.37 -4.22
CA GLN A 32 0.55 6.71 -3.18
C GLN A 32 1.21 7.41 -1.99
N SER A 33 2.44 7.03 -1.61
CA SER A 33 3.22 7.77 -0.60
C SER A 33 3.50 9.21 -1.06
N TYR A 34 3.88 9.37 -2.33
CA TYR A 34 4.15 10.69 -2.91
C TYR A 34 2.92 11.61 -2.91
N LYS A 35 1.73 11.08 -3.22
CA LYS A 35 0.47 11.83 -3.12
C LYS A 35 0.18 12.36 -1.72
N LEU A 36 0.69 11.70 -0.68
CA LEU A 36 0.60 12.15 0.71
C LEU A 36 1.71 13.15 1.10
N GLY A 37 2.55 13.57 0.14
CA GLY A 37 3.72 14.40 0.39
C GLY A 37 4.84 13.66 1.12
N LYS A 38 4.86 12.32 1.04
CA LYS A 38 5.79 11.45 1.75
C LYS A 38 6.56 10.55 0.79
N ASN A 39 7.59 9.89 1.32
CA ASN A 39 8.21 8.76 0.67
C ASN A 39 7.92 7.49 1.49
N GLU A 40 8.28 6.34 0.94
CA GLU A 40 8.01 5.05 1.57
C GLU A 40 8.69 4.93 2.95
N GLU A 41 9.86 5.57 3.12
CA GLU A 41 10.61 5.51 4.36
C GLU A 41 10.07 6.46 5.46
N SER A 42 9.27 7.47 5.10
CA SER A 42 8.69 8.45 6.01
C SER A 42 7.23 8.20 6.39
N LEU A 43 6.68 7.05 5.99
CA LEU A 43 5.34 6.64 6.36
C LEU A 43 5.21 6.41 7.87
N SER A 44 4.10 6.86 8.44
CA SER A 44 3.74 6.64 9.83
C SER A 44 2.36 6.00 9.93
N GLU A 45 2.01 5.55 11.14
CA GLU A 45 0.72 4.93 11.44
C GLU A 45 -0.46 5.83 11.02
N ASN A 46 -0.31 7.14 11.20
CA ASN A 46 -1.34 8.13 10.84
C ASN A 46 -1.64 8.19 9.34
N ASP A 47 -0.72 7.70 8.49
CA ASP A 47 -0.90 7.68 7.04
C ASP A 47 -1.62 6.41 6.55
N LEU A 48 -1.63 5.35 7.35
CA LEU A 48 -2.12 4.02 6.94
C LEU A 48 -3.56 4.08 6.44
N LYS A 49 -4.42 4.85 7.10
CA LYS A 49 -5.81 5.01 6.67
C LYS A 49 -5.92 5.65 5.28
N LYS A 50 -5.20 6.75 5.06
CA LYS A 50 -5.21 7.43 3.76
C LYS A 50 -4.59 6.58 2.66
N LEU A 51 -3.49 5.88 2.96
CA LEU A 51 -2.88 4.93 2.03
C LEU A 51 -3.84 3.80 1.67
N ALA A 52 -4.52 3.24 2.66
CA ALA A 52 -5.47 2.17 2.46
C ALA A 52 -6.65 2.60 1.58
N ASP A 53 -7.13 3.83 1.73
CA ASP A 53 -8.22 4.39 0.92
C ASP A 53 -7.77 4.61 -0.54
N GLU A 54 -6.62 5.25 -0.76
CA GLU A 54 -6.07 5.50 -2.09
C GLU A 54 -5.70 4.20 -2.83
N ILE A 55 -5.11 3.24 -2.09
CA ILE A 55 -4.82 1.92 -2.63
C ILE A 55 -6.13 1.21 -2.96
N ASN A 56 -7.14 1.21 -2.06
CA ASN A 56 -8.45 0.60 -2.33
C ASN A 56 -9.04 1.08 -3.67
N ILE A 57 -9.10 2.40 -3.87
CA ILE A 57 -9.62 3.00 -5.11
C ILE A 57 -8.84 2.50 -6.33
N GLY A 58 -7.51 2.46 -6.24
CA GLY A 58 -6.65 1.94 -7.31
C GLY A 58 -6.80 0.44 -7.57
N LEU A 59 -7.21 -0.34 -6.58
CA LEU A 59 -7.39 -1.80 -6.68
C LEU A 59 -8.76 -2.21 -7.20
N ILE A 60 -9.80 -1.39 -7.05
CA ILE A 60 -11.18 -1.72 -7.47
C ILE A 60 -11.25 -2.20 -8.93
N PRO A 61 -10.60 -1.57 -9.93
CA PRO A 61 -10.65 -2.04 -11.31
C PRO A 61 -10.05 -3.43 -11.54
N PHE A 62 -9.17 -3.90 -10.64
CA PHE A 62 -8.44 -5.16 -10.78
C PHE A 62 -9.04 -6.28 -9.93
N LEU A 63 -9.54 -5.96 -8.74
CA LEU A 63 -9.98 -6.95 -7.73
C LEU A 63 -11.47 -6.85 -7.39
N GLY A 64 -12.18 -5.87 -7.95
CA GLY A 64 -13.52 -5.50 -7.52
C GLY A 64 -13.53 -4.85 -6.12
N SER A 65 -14.69 -4.32 -5.74
CA SER A 65 -14.86 -3.60 -4.46
C SER A 65 -14.55 -4.47 -3.24
N ASP A 66 -14.95 -5.74 -3.26
CA ASP A 66 -14.76 -6.64 -2.12
C ASP A 66 -13.28 -7.00 -1.92
N GLY A 67 -12.59 -7.36 -3.02
CA GLY A 67 -11.18 -7.71 -3.00
C GLY A 67 -10.31 -6.53 -2.58
N ALA A 68 -10.56 -5.36 -3.16
CA ALA A 68 -9.87 -4.12 -2.81
C ALA A 68 -10.09 -3.75 -1.33
N GLY A 69 -11.34 -3.89 -0.84
CA GLY A 69 -11.68 -3.60 0.54
C GLY A 69 -10.99 -4.52 1.56
N ILE A 70 -10.74 -5.78 1.21
CA ILE A 70 -9.96 -6.71 2.06
C ILE A 70 -8.52 -6.22 2.21
N ILE A 71 -7.87 -5.81 1.13
CA ILE A 71 -6.49 -5.32 1.16
C ILE A 71 -6.40 -4.01 1.95
N SER A 72 -7.32 -3.08 1.71
CA SER A 72 -7.44 -1.83 2.45
C SER A 72 -7.53 -2.07 3.97
N ARG A 73 -8.41 -2.98 4.40
CA ARG A 73 -8.53 -3.35 5.82
C ARG A 73 -7.25 -3.95 6.39
N LYS A 74 -6.49 -4.72 5.63
CA LYS A 74 -5.20 -5.26 6.08
C LYS A 74 -4.18 -4.13 6.31
N ILE A 75 -4.15 -3.14 5.41
CA ILE A 75 -3.24 -1.99 5.53
C ILE A 75 -3.54 -1.16 6.79
N ILE A 76 -4.83 -0.90 7.07
CA ILE A 76 -5.25 -0.13 8.26
C ILE A 76 -4.83 -0.81 9.57
N ASN A 77 -4.78 -2.13 9.59
CA ASN A 77 -4.51 -2.93 10.79
C ASN A 77 -3.04 -3.33 10.96
N ILE A 78 -2.13 -2.75 10.17
CA ILE A 78 -0.68 -2.94 10.35
C ILE A 78 -0.26 -2.39 11.72
N LYS A 79 0.43 -3.20 12.52
CA LYS A 79 0.98 -2.86 13.84
C LYS A 79 2.50 -2.80 13.83
#